data_AF-A0A1L7GSS8-F1
#
_entry.id   AF-A0A1L7GSS8-F1
#
_cell.length_a   1.000
_cell.length_b   1.000
_cell.length_c   1.000
_cell.angle_alpha   90.00
_cell.angle_beta   90.00
_cell.angle_gamma   90.00
#
_symmetry.space_group_name_H-M   'P 1'
#
loop_
_entity.id
_entity.type
_entity.pdbx_description
1 polymer ?
#
loop_
_entity_poly.entity_id
_entity_poly.type
_entity_poly.pdbx_seq_one_letter_code
_entity_poly.pdbx_strand_id
1 'polypeptide(L)'
;MIGIWANVAAIIVGTVIGWVFKKVLTDKYVATFWTALGLAALGVGAQTVVANLPKSHYPVLFIISLAIGLPVGTWLKLDDRANAWIDRTFHTALGEAVATASFLDCIGALAILGPVNAATTGNQTFLYTNAMLTLVCAIVFGAGFGLGMILEVPVLFIWFTAIYLVAKFLSASFFSPALITEMSIVGGLLIVAASFSLLKIREFKSIDMLPALLVPLLFFIGLAIF
;
A
#
# COMPACT_ATOMS: atom_id res chain seq x y z
N MET A 1 10.84 -0.99 11.90
CA MET A 1 11.31 -2.07 11.00
C MET A 1 10.63 -3.42 11.25
N ILE A 2 10.12 -3.72 12.45
CA ILE A 2 9.41 -5.00 12.72
C ILE A 2 8.25 -5.21 11.72
N GLY A 3 7.53 -4.15 11.35
CA GLY A 3 6.47 -4.23 10.33
C GLY A 3 6.97 -4.66 8.95
N ILE A 4 8.18 -4.30 8.54
CA ILE A 4 8.76 -4.72 7.25
C ILE A 4 9.02 -6.24 7.27
N TRP A 5 9.60 -6.74 8.36
CA TRP A 5 9.80 -8.17 8.56
C TRP A 5 8.48 -8.93 8.63
N ALA A 6 7.42 -8.34 9.17
CA ALA A 6 6.10 -8.93 9.14
C ALA A 6 5.56 -9.10 7.70
N ASN A 7 5.83 -8.15 6.79
CA ASN A 7 5.45 -8.29 5.37
C ASN A 7 6.28 -9.37 4.68
N VAL A 8 7.59 -9.43 4.95
CA VAL A 8 8.46 -10.51 4.44
C VAL A 8 7.97 -11.88 4.90
N ALA A 9 7.68 -12.01 6.20
CA ALA A 9 7.13 -13.23 6.76
C ALA A 9 5.76 -13.57 6.15
N ALA A 10 4.92 -12.57 5.90
CA ALA A 10 3.62 -12.75 5.27
C ALA A 10 3.73 -13.34 3.85
N ILE A 11 4.68 -12.88 3.03
CA ILE A 11 4.92 -13.47 1.70
C ILE A 11 5.33 -14.93 1.84
N ILE A 12 6.32 -15.22 2.71
CA ILE A 12 6.86 -16.59 2.84
C ILE A 12 5.79 -17.54 3.37
N VAL A 13 5.16 -17.18 4.49
CA VAL A 13 4.13 -18.01 5.14
C VAL A 13 2.91 -18.13 4.25
N GLY A 14 2.46 -17.03 3.66
CA GLY A 14 1.31 -17.02 2.75
C GLY A 14 1.55 -17.89 1.52
N THR A 15 2.70 -17.75 0.87
CA THR A 15 3.08 -18.58 -0.29
C THR A 15 3.12 -20.06 0.06
N VAL A 16 3.73 -20.43 1.19
CA VAL A 16 3.81 -21.83 1.64
C VAL A 16 2.42 -22.38 1.94
N ILE A 17 1.58 -21.63 2.65
CA ILE A 17 0.19 -22.02 2.94
C ILE A 17 -0.58 -22.20 1.63
N GLY A 18 -0.52 -21.22 0.73
CA GLY A 18 -1.18 -21.28 -0.58
C GLY A 18 -0.78 -22.52 -1.36
N TRP A 19 0.52 -22.78 -1.46
CA TRP A 19 1.06 -23.93 -2.19
C TRP A 19 0.63 -25.27 -1.58
N VAL A 20 0.68 -25.42 -0.25
CA VAL A 20 0.30 -26.66 0.46
C VAL A 20 -1.22 -26.89 0.39
N PHE A 21 -2.01 -25.85 0.62
CA PHE A 21 -3.47 -25.93 0.71
C PHE A 21 -4.19 -25.59 -0.60
N LYS A 22 -3.49 -25.59 -1.75
CA LYS A 22 -4.08 -25.26 -3.06
C LYS A 22 -5.33 -26.06 -3.44
N LYS A 23 -5.49 -27.28 -2.89
CA LYS A 23 -6.68 -28.13 -3.12
C LYS A 23 -7.89 -27.75 -2.26
N VAL A 24 -7.68 -27.02 -1.16
CA VAL A 24 -8.69 -26.65 -0.16
C VAL A 24 -9.14 -25.20 -0.34
N LEU A 25 -8.24 -24.34 -0.81
CA LEU A 25 -8.53 -22.93 -1.16
C LEU A 25 -9.45 -22.85 -2.37
N THR A 26 -10.74 -22.98 -2.10
CA THR A 26 -11.81 -22.64 -3.05
C THR A 26 -12.06 -21.13 -3.02
N ASP A 27 -12.62 -20.60 -4.12
CA ASP A 27 -12.91 -19.17 -4.29
C ASP A 27 -13.75 -18.59 -3.14
N LYS A 28 -14.58 -19.42 -2.50
CA LYS A 28 -15.40 -19.03 -1.34
C LYS A 28 -14.56 -18.62 -0.13
N TYR A 29 -13.49 -19.35 0.19
CA TYR A 29 -12.62 -19.00 1.32
C TYR A 29 -11.79 -17.77 1.00
N VAL A 30 -11.27 -17.68 -0.22
CA VAL A 30 -10.55 -16.49 -0.71
C VAL A 30 -11.42 -15.24 -0.57
N ALA A 31 -12.69 -15.29 -1.00
CA ALA A 31 -13.63 -14.18 -0.86
C ALA A 31 -13.89 -13.78 0.61
N THR A 32 -13.94 -14.76 1.51
CA THR A 32 -14.13 -14.50 2.95
C THR A 32 -12.91 -13.79 3.55
N PHE A 33 -11.70 -14.19 3.16
CA PHE A 33 -10.47 -13.51 3.58
C PHE A 33 -10.42 -12.07 3.06
N TRP A 34 -10.76 -11.83 1.79
CA TRP A 34 -10.86 -10.48 1.24
C TRP A 34 -11.85 -9.59 2.00
N THR A 35 -12.97 -10.17 2.45
CA THR A 35 -13.96 -9.44 3.24
C THR A 35 -13.41 -9.05 4.61
N ALA A 36 -12.78 -9.99 5.33
CA ALA A 36 -12.18 -9.71 6.62
C ALA A 36 -11.08 -8.62 6.53
N LEU A 37 -10.25 -8.69 5.49
CA LEU A 37 -9.23 -7.69 5.20
C LEU A 37 -9.81 -6.33 4.86
N GLY A 38 -10.82 -6.29 4.00
CA GLY A 38 -11.52 -5.06 3.64
C GLY A 38 -12.11 -4.36 4.88
N LEU A 39 -12.75 -5.11 5.78
CA LEU A 39 -13.27 -4.55 7.04
C LEU A 39 -12.16 -4.02 7.95
N ALA A 40 -11.04 -4.74 8.08
CA ALA A 40 -9.90 -4.29 8.88
C ALA A 40 -9.24 -3.03 8.30
N ALA A 41 -9.03 -3.00 6.97
CA ALA A 41 -8.48 -1.84 6.27
C ALA A 41 -9.39 -0.61 6.40
N LEU A 42 -10.71 -0.80 6.30
CA LEU A 42 -11.69 0.27 6.53
C LEU A 42 -11.57 0.84 7.94
N GLY A 43 -11.47 -0.02 8.96
CA GLY A 43 -11.29 0.40 10.35
C GLY A 43 -10.01 1.19 10.56
N VAL A 44 -8.87 0.72 10.05
CA VAL A 44 -7.56 1.38 10.16
C VAL A 44 -7.53 2.71 9.41
N GLY A 45 -8.07 2.73 8.17
CA GLY A 45 -8.16 3.94 7.36
C GLY A 45 -9.03 5.01 8.03
N ALA A 46 -10.23 4.63 8.48
CA ALA A 46 -11.15 5.54 9.17
C ALA A 46 -10.55 6.07 10.48
N GLN A 47 -9.96 5.20 11.31
CA GLN A 47 -9.27 5.61 12.54
C GLN A 47 -8.16 6.61 12.24
N THR A 48 -7.38 6.38 11.18
CA THR A 48 -6.28 7.26 10.78
C THR A 48 -6.79 8.65 10.42
N VAL A 49 -7.86 8.74 9.63
CA VAL A 49 -8.44 10.03 9.27
C VAL A 49 -8.95 10.73 10.53
N VAL A 50 -9.78 10.06 11.33
CA VAL A 50 -10.39 10.65 12.54
C VAL A 50 -9.33 11.07 13.58
N ALA A 51 -8.24 10.32 13.73
CA ALA A 51 -7.18 10.63 14.70
C ALA A 51 -6.25 11.79 14.26
N ASN A 52 -6.21 12.10 12.97
CA ASN A 52 -5.31 13.12 12.41
C ASN A 52 -6.05 14.40 11.97
N LEU A 53 -7.31 14.32 11.56
CA LEU A 53 -8.10 15.48 11.12
C LEU A 53 -8.15 16.61 12.16
N PRO A 54 -8.33 16.35 13.48
CA PRO A 54 -8.31 17.39 14.50
C PRO A 54 -6.94 18.03 14.74
N LYS A 55 -5.86 17.37 14.30
CA LYS A 55 -4.47 17.86 14.42
C LYS A 55 -4.04 18.66 13.20
N SER A 56 -4.85 18.65 12.14
CA SER A 56 -4.57 19.38 10.91
C SER A 56 -4.75 20.88 11.12
N HIS A 57 -3.73 21.65 10.74
CA HIS A 57 -3.82 23.10 10.59
C HIS A 57 -4.29 23.51 9.18
N TYR A 58 -4.36 22.55 8.24
CA TYR A 58 -4.74 22.76 6.84
C TYR A 58 -5.89 21.82 6.43
N PRO A 59 -7.08 21.94 7.05
CA PRO A 59 -8.18 20.97 6.87
C PRO A 59 -8.73 20.92 5.43
N VAL A 60 -8.37 21.87 4.56
CA VAL A 60 -8.76 21.86 3.15
C VAL A 60 -7.74 21.12 2.26
N LEU A 61 -6.51 20.91 2.74
CA LEU A 61 -5.42 20.36 1.93
C LEU A 61 -5.71 18.93 1.47
N PHE A 62 -6.32 18.09 2.31
CA PHE A 62 -6.68 16.74 1.89
C PHE A 62 -7.74 16.73 0.78
N ILE A 63 -8.67 17.69 0.78
CA ILE A 63 -9.70 17.84 -0.27
C ILE A 63 -9.02 18.20 -1.59
N ILE A 64 -8.12 19.18 -1.56
CA ILE A 64 -7.34 19.60 -2.73
C ILE A 64 -6.48 18.44 -3.24
N SER A 65 -5.84 17.70 -2.32
CA SER A 65 -5.00 16.55 -2.64
C SER A 65 -5.76 15.47 -3.39
N LEU A 66 -6.99 15.16 -2.95
CA LEU A 66 -7.85 14.22 -3.65
C LEU A 66 -8.38 14.79 -4.97
N ALA A 67 -8.82 16.06 -4.98
CA ALA A 67 -9.39 16.71 -6.15
C ALA A 67 -8.39 16.87 -7.31
N ILE A 68 -7.10 17.03 -7.00
CA ILE A 68 -6.04 17.12 -8.01
C ILE A 68 -5.47 15.72 -8.29
N GLY A 69 -5.15 14.96 -7.25
CA GLY A 69 -4.43 13.70 -7.36
C GLY A 69 -5.19 12.63 -8.14
N LEU A 70 -6.49 12.47 -7.88
CA LEU A 70 -7.29 11.42 -8.54
C LEU A 70 -7.45 11.69 -10.05
N PRO A 71 -7.86 12.89 -10.50
CA PRO A 71 -7.92 13.17 -11.94
C PRO A 71 -6.57 13.08 -12.63
N VAL A 72 -5.49 13.57 -12.00
CA VAL A 72 -4.14 13.49 -12.56
C VAL A 72 -3.71 12.04 -12.73
N GLY A 73 -3.89 11.19 -11.73
CA GLY A 73 -3.55 9.78 -11.84
C GLY A 73 -4.42 9.03 -12.85
N THR A 74 -5.72 9.32 -12.90
CA THR A 74 -6.64 8.75 -13.90
C THR A 74 -6.25 9.17 -15.33
N TRP A 75 -5.82 10.42 -15.53
CA TRP A 75 -5.35 10.91 -16.82
C TRP A 75 -4.03 10.24 -17.24
N LEU A 76 -3.13 10.02 -16.28
CA LEU A 76 -1.87 9.30 -16.50
C LEU A 76 -2.08 7.81 -16.73
N LYS A 77 -3.23 7.24 -16.30
CA LYS A 77 -3.53 5.80 -16.37
C LYS A 77 -2.39 4.96 -15.80
N LEU A 78 -1.95 5.30 -14.59
CA LEU A 78 -0.77 4.69 -13.97
C LEU A 78 -0.97 3.19 -13.76
N ASP A 79 -2.18 2.79 -13.37
CA ASP A 79 -2.57 1.39 -13.21
C ASP A 79 -2.45 0.61 -14.54
N ASP A 80 -3.03 1.14 -15.63
CA ASP A 80 -3.00 0.50 -16.95
C ASP A 80 -1.56 0.43 -17.50
N ARG A 81 -0.75 1.46 -17.25
CA ARG A 81 0.66 1.51 -17.68
C ARG A 81 1.52 0.52 -16.90
N ALA A 82 1.27 0.35 -15.60
CA ALA A 82 1.97 -0.63 -14.78
C ALA A 82 1.70 -2.05 -15.28
N ASN A 83 0.42 -2.39 -15.51
CA ASN A 83 0.02 -3.68 -16.06
C ASN A 83 0.65 -3.92 -17.45
N ALA A 84 0.55 -2.95 -18.36
CA ALA A 84 1.15 -3.07 -19.68
C ALA A 84 2.70 -3.19 -19.66
N TRP A 85 3.36 -2.66 -18.64
CA TRP A 85 4.80 -2.80 -18.47
C TRP A 85 5.19 -4.19 -17.98
N ILE A 86 4.41 -4.77 -17.06
CA ILE A 86 4.59 -6.14 -16.59
C ILE A 86 4.46 -7.12 -17.76
N ASP A 87 3.38 -7.01 -18.54
CA ASP A 87 3.09 -7.90 -19.68
C ASP A 87 4.20 -7.87 -20.75
N ARG A 88 4.84 -6.71 -20.94
CA ARG A 88 5.91 -6.52 -21.92
C ARG A 88 7.28 -6.99 -21.43
N THR A 89 7.51 -6.95 -20.12
CA THR A 89 8.82 -7.21 -19.52
C THR A 89 8.98 -8.67 -19.11
N PHE A 90 7.91 -9.29 -18.61
CA PHE A 90 7.93 -10.66 -18.12
C PHE A 90 7.19 -11.58 -19.09
N HIS A 91 7.93 -12.50 -19.71
CA HIS A 91 7.37 -13.46 -20.67
C HIS A 91 7.09 -14.85 -20.08
N THR A 92 7.42 -15.05 -18.80
CA THR A 92 7.10 -16.29 -18.09
C THR A 92 5.93 -16.06 -17.14
N ALA A 93 5.01 -17.01 -17.06
CA ALA A 93 3.83 -16.91 -16.19
C ALA A 93 4.21 -16.67 -14.71
N LEU A 94 5.34 -17.23 -14.28
CA LEU A 94 5.86 -17.01 -12.92
C LEU A 94 6.45 -15.62 -12.73
N GLY A 95 7.22 -15.12 -13.71
CA GLY A 95 7.78 -13.77 -13.66
C GLY A 95 6.69 -12.70 -13.69
N GLU A 96 5.67 -12.89 -14.52
CA GLU A 96 4.49 -12.03 -14.58
C GLU A 96 3.76 -12.01 -13.24
N ALA A 97 3.47 -13.19 -12.66
CA ALA A 97 2.81 -13.29 -11.36
C ALA A 97 3.61 -12.63 -10.22
N VAL A 98 4.93 -12.85 -10.15
CA VAL A 98 5.80 -12.21 -9.15
C VAL A 98 5.82 -10.69 -9.33
N ALA A 99 5.86 -10.21 -10.58
CA ALA A 99 5.80 -8.78 -10.85
C ALA A 99 4.44 -8.19 -10.46
N THR A 100 3.33 -8.82 -10.85
CA THR A 100 1.98 -8.39 -10.48
C THR A 100 1.80 -8.33 -8.96
N ALA A 101 2.20 -9.39 -8.24
CA ALA A 101 2.13 -9.40 -6.77
C ALA A 101 3.00 -8.28 -6.17
N SER A 102 4.25 -8.14 -6.63
CA SER A 102 5.15 -7.08 -6.18
C SER A 102 4.55 -5.68 -6.37
N PHE A 103 3.94 -5.42 -7.53
CA PHE A 103 3.30 -4.13 -7.80
C PHE A 103 2.10 -3.89 -6.89
N LEU A 104 1.26 -4.91 -6.70
CA LEU A 104 0.08 -4.83 -5.86
C LEU A 104 0.45 -4.56 -4.39
N ASP A 105 1.52 -5.19 -3.90
CA ASP A 105 1.98 -5.07 -2.52
C ASP A 105 2.85 -3.82 -2.27
N CYS A 106 3.56 -3.32 -3.29
CA CYS A 106 4.48 -2.18 -3.16
C CYS A 106 3.88 -0.83 -3.57
N ILE A 107 2.86 -0.80 -4.42
CA ILE A 107 2.32 0.42 -5.05
C ILE A 107 0.91 0.70 -4.49
N GLY A 108 0.82 0.72 -3.16
CA GLY A 108 -0.37 1.08 -2.40
C GLY A 108 -0.12 2.21 -1.40
N ALA A 109 -1.19 2.87 -0.95
CA ALA A 109 -1.07 3.91 0.08
C ALA A 109 -0.45 3.38 1.38
N LEU A 110 -0.80 2.14 1.78
CA LEU A 110 -0.20 1.44 2.93
C LEU A 110 1.29 1.15 2.74
N ALA A 111 1.68 0.77 1.53
CA ALA A 111 3.05 0.42 1.17
C ALA A 111 4.00 1.64 1.22
N ILE A 112 3.50 2.83 0.90
CA ILE A 112 4.27 4.08 0.97
C ILE A 112 4.23 4.65 2.39
N LEU A 113 3.04 4.78 2.97
CA LEU A 113 2.89 5.42 4.29
C LEU A 113 3.32 4.53 5.44
N GLY A 114 3.30 3.21 5.27
CA GLY A 114 3.75 2.26 6.27
C GLY A 114 5.19 2.50 6.69
N PRO A 115 6.17 2.40 5.78
CA PRO A 115 7.57 2.69 6.06
C PRO A 115 7.81 4.12 6.57
N VAL A 116 7.12 5.11 6.00
CA VAL A 116 7.27 6.53 6.42
C VAL A 116 6.79 6.74 7.85
N ASN A 117 5.57 6.32 8.17
CA ASN A 117 4.99 6.45 9.52
C ASN A 117 5.79 5.64 10.54
N ALA A 118 6.24 4.45 10.15
CA ALA A 118 7.11 3.61 10.96
C ALA A 118 8.45 4.28 11.29
N ALA A 119 9.02 5.04 10.36
CA ALA A 119 10.31 5.73 10.55
C ALA A 119 10.17 7.01 11.38
N THR A 120 9.08 7.76 11.19
CA THR A 120 8.91 9.10 11.77
C THR A 120 8.16 9.11 13.10
N THR A 121 7.13 8.28 13.26
CA THR A 121 6.31 8.23 14.50
C THR A 121 6.52 6.95 15.29
N GLY A 122 7.21 5.96 14.72
CA GLY A 122 7.36 4.61 15.29
C GLY A 122 6.14 3.72 15.12
N ASN A 123 5.00 4.25 14.65
CA ASN A 123 3.75 3.49 14.51
C ASN A 123 3.82 2.50 13.32
N GLN A 124 3.73 1.20 13.63
CA GLN A 124 3.81 0.12 12.62
C GLN A 124 2.43 -0.35 12.11
N THR A 125 1.32 0.26 12.52
CA THR A 125 -0.05 -0.23 12.24
C THR A 125 -0.31 -0.39 10.75
N PHE A 126 0.15 0.55 9.92
CA PHE A 126 0.03 0.45 8.46
C PHE A 126 0.83 -0.70 7.88
N LEU A 127 2.05 -0.93 8.37
CA LEU A 127 2.86 -2.07 7.91
C LEU A 127 2.24 -3.40 8.31
N TYR A 128 1.63 -3.52 9.50
CA TYR A 128 0.92 -4.73 9.90
C TYR A 128 -0.37 -4.96 9.09
N THR A 129 -1.09 -3.89 8.79
CA THR A 129 -2.27 -3.95 7.91
C THR A 129 -1.87 -4.42 6.52
N ASN A 130 -0.79 -3.85 5.98
CA ASN A 130 -0.23 -4.28 4.69
C ASN A 130 0.23 -5.74 4.74
N ALA A 131 0.90 -6.16 5.82
CA ALA A 131 1.37 -7.55 5.95
C ALA A 131 0.22 -8.55 5.88
N MET A 132 -0.95 -8.23 6.42
CA MET A 132 -2.12 -9.10 6.32
C MET A 132 -2.70 -9.15 4.90
N LEU A 133 -2.70 -8.03 4.17
CA LEU A 133 -3.08 -8.00 2.76
C LEU A 133 -2.12 -8.86 1.93
N THR A 134 -0.81 -8.61 2.08
CA THR A 134 0.28 -9.38 1.50
C THR A 134 0.16 -10.87 1.80
N LEU A 135 -0.20 -11.25 3.03
CA LEU A 135 -0.40 -12.66 3.39
C LEU A 135 -1.48 -13.31 2.51
N VAL A 136 -2.65 -12.66 2.38
CA VAL A 136 -3.75 -13.21 1.58
C VAL A 136 -3.42 -13.20 0.09
N CYS A 137 -2.80 -12.13 -0.41
CA CYS A 137 -2.24 -12.10 -1.76
C CYS A 137 -1.31 -13.30 -2.00
N ALA A 138 -0.33 -13.49 -1.13
CA ALA A 138 0.66 -14.57 -1.23
C ALA A 138 0.03 -15.96 -1.11
N ILE A 139 -1.05 -16.14 -0.33
CA ILE A 139 -1.81 -17.40 -0.31
C ILE A 139 -2.45 -17.67 -1.68
N VAL A 140 -3.09 -16.67 -2.28
CA VAL A 140 -3.76 -16.81 -3.58
C VAL A 140 -2.74 -17.08 -4.68
N PHE A 141 -1.70 -16.25 -4.79
CA PHE A 141 -0.65 -16.43 -5.79
C PHE A 141 0.16 -17.72 -5.54
N GLY A 142 0.43 -18.07 -4.29
CA GLY A 142 1.13 -19.31 -3.93
C GLY A 142 0.34 -20.57 -4.28
N ALA A 143 -1.00 -20.54 -4.20
CA ALA A 143 -1.85 -21.65 -4.64
C ALA A 143 -1.81 -21.85 -6.15
N GLY A 144 -1.72 -20.77 -6.93
CA GLY A 144 -1.67 -20.79 -8.40
C GLY A 144 -0.27 -21.08 -8.98
N PHE A 145 0.74 -20.36 -8.51
CA PHE A 145 2.10 -20.34 -9.08
C PHE A 145 3.15 -21.05 -8.21
N GLY A 146 2.76 -21.55 -7.03
CA GLY A 146 3.59 -22.35 -6.15
C GLY A 146 4.67 -21.56 -5.39
N LEU A 147 5.70 -22.27 -4.94
CA LEU A 147 6.76 -21.71 -4.10
C LEU A 147 7.61 -20.62 -4.77
N GLY A 148 7.55 -20.50 -6.10
CA GLY A 148 8.30 -19.46 -6.81
C GLY A 148 7.83 -18.04 -6.50
N MET A 149 6.65 -17.86 -5.89
CA MET A 149 6.20 -16.55 -5.40
C MET A 149 7.10 -15.97 -4.29
N ILE A 150 7.93 -16.79 -3.62
CA ILE A 150 8.93 -16.31 -2.65
C ILE A 150 9.94 -15.35 -3.31
N LEU A 151 10.10 -15.37 -4.64
CA LEU A 151 10.93 -14.40 -5.37
C LEU A 151 10.46 -12.94 -5.23
N GLU A 152 9.23 -12.70 -4.75
CA GLU A 152 8.72 -11.36 -4.41
C GLU A 152 9.41 -10.76 -3.17
N VAL A 153 9.85 -11.60 -2.22
CA VAL A 153 10.46 -11.18 -0.94
C VAL A 153 11.56 -10.12 -1.10
N PRO A 154 12.60 -10.33 -1.94
CA PRO A 154 13.65 -9.33 -2.11
C PRO A 154 13.11 -8.01 -2.67
N VAL A 155 12.11 -8.04 -3.56
CA VAL A 155 11.53 -6.83 -4.16
C VAL A 155 10.84 -6.00 -3.08
N LEU A 156 9.94 -6.62 -2.31
CA LEU A 156 9.23 -5.94 -1.21
C LEU A 156 10.20 -5.44 -0.14
N PHE A 157 11.15 -6.28 0.27
CA PHE A 157 12.11 -5.92 1.31
C PHE A 157 12.96 -4.71 0.93
N ILE A 158 13.49 -4.69 -0.30
CA ILE A 158 14.28 -3.56 -0.81
C ILE A 158 13.41 -2.31 -0.87
N TRP A 159 12.18 -2.41 -1.39
CA TRP A 159 11.28 -1.27 -1.53
C TRP A 159 10.93 -0.64 -0.17
N PHE A 160 10.46 -1.44 0.79
CA PHE A 160 10.06 -0.93 2.10
C PHE A 160 11.25 -0.42 2.91
N THR A 161 12.39 -1.10 2.81
CA THR A 161 13.61 -0.67 3.49
C THR A 161 14.13 0.64 2.88
N ALA A 162 14.11 0.79 1.55
CA ALA A 162 14.50 2.03 0.89
C ALA A 162 13.65 3.21 1.36
N ILE A 163 12.31 3.09 1.34
CA ILE A 163 11.41 4.15 1.81
C ILE A 163 11.64 4.44 3.29
N TYR A 164 11.77 3.40 4.12
CA TYR A 164 12.03 3.57 5.56
C TYR A 164 13.35 4.30 5.84
N LEU A 165 14.43 3.94 5.15
CA LEU A 165 15.74 4.58 5.30
C LEU A 165 15.72 6.01 4.79
N VAL A 166 15.10 6.27 3.64
CA VAL A 166 14.91 7.63 3.11
C VAL A 166 14.15 8.48 4.12
N ALA A 167 13.04 7.97 4.68
CA ALA A 167 12.25 8.68 5.69
C ALA A 167 13.01 8.89 7.01
N LYS A 168 13.93 7.98 7.38
CA LYS A 168 14.75 8.08 8.59
C LYS A 168 15.93 9.06 8.43
N PHE A 169 16.55 9.12 7.24
CA PHE A 169 17.75 9.90 6.96
C PHE A 169 17.48 11.29 6.36
N LEU A 170 16.37 11.50 5.62
CA LEU A 170 15.90 12.86 5.39
C LEU A 170 15.51 13.45 6.74
N SER A 171 16.30 14.41 7.22
CA SER A 171 16.18 15.07 8.52
C SER A 171 14.74 15.27 8.98
N ALA A 172 14.53 15.20 10.31
CA ALA A 172 13.28 15.56 10.99
C ALA A 172 12.70 16.93 10.56
N SER A 173 13.52 17.83 10.00
CA SER A 173 13.09 19.10 9.41
C SER A 173 12.21 18.95 8.16
N PHE A 174 12.40 17.91 7.34
CA PHE A 174 11.60 17.69 6.13
C PHE A 174 10.28 17.00 6.44
N PHE A 175 10.32 15.93 7.25
CA PHE A 175 9.13 15.25 7.76
C PHE A 175 8.61 15.93 9.03
N SER A 176 8.15 17.18 8.89
CA SER A 176 7.51 17.89 9.98
C SER A 176 6.28 17.12 10.49
N PRO A 177 5.92 17.20 11.78
CA PRO A 177 4.70 16.60 12.30
C PRO A 177 3.45 17.02 11.53
N ALA A 178 3.43 18.25 11.01
CA ALA A 178 2.35 18.77 10.18
C ALA A 178 2.26 18.03 8.83
N LEU A 179 3.38 17.84 8.11
CA LEU A 179 3.40 17.06 6.87
C LEU A 179 2.93 15.63 7.10
N ILE A 180 3.43 14.98 8.17
CA ILE A 180 3.03 13.59 8.49
C ILE A 180 1.52 13.51 8.77
N THR A 181 0.96 14.50 9.45
CA THR A 181 -0.48 14.58 9.73
C THR A 181 -1.28 14.63 8.43
N GLU A 182 -0.91 15.54 7.52
CA GLU A 182 -1.61 15.69 6.23
C GLU A 182 -1.46 14.46 5.33
N MET A 183 -0.24 13.90 5.25
CA MET A 183 0.02 12.65 4.52
C MET A 183 -0.78 11.48 5.10
N SER A 184 -0.93 11.42 6.43
CA SER A 184 -1.73 10.39 7.09
C SER A 184 -3.23 10.55 6.84
N ILE A 185 -3.75 11.79 6.73
CA ILE A 185 -5.16 12.03 6.40
C ILE A 185 -5.44 11.57 4.96
N VAL A 186 -4.66 12.04 3.99
CA VAL A 186 -4.82 11.63 2.58
C VAL A 186 -4.62 10.12 2.47
N GLY A 187 -3.59 9.59 3.11
CA GLY A 187 -3.32 8.18 3.26
C GLY A 187 -4.48 7.34 3.77
N GLY A 188 -5.05 7.76 4.91
CA GLY A 188 -6.19 7.13 5.53
C GLY A 188 -7.38 7.05 4.57
N LEU A 189 -7.65 8.12 3.81
CA LEU A 189 -8.71 8.14 2.79
C LEU A 189 -8.42 7.19 1.63
N LEU A 190 -7.16 7.09 1.19
CA LEU A 190 -6.76 6.10 0.18
C LEU A 190 -6.89 4.66 0.68
N ILE A 191 -6.58 4.41 1.96
CA ILE A 191 -6.79 3.10 2.60
C ILE A 191 -8.28 2.76 2.65
N VAL A 192 -9.14 3.72 3.00
CA VAL A 192 -10.61 3.54 2.96
C VAL A 192 -11.08 3.24 1.53
N ALA A 193 -10.59 3.94 0.53
CA ALA A 193 -10.94 3.66 -0.87
C ALA A 193 -10.52 2.25 -1.29
N ALA A 194 -9.28 1.84 -0.98
CA ALA A 194 -8.80 0.48 -1.22
C ALA A 194 -9.68 -0.56 -0.50
N SER A 195 -10.13 -0.28 0.72
CA SER A 195 -11.02 -1.18 1.47
C SER A 195 -12.36 -1.43 0.77
N PHE A 196 -12.91 -0.43 0.08
CA PHE A 196 -14.14 -0.61 -0.71
C PHE A 196 -13.93 -1.48 -1.95
N SER A 197 -12.74 -1.44 -2.56
CA SER A 197 -12.35 -2.37 -3.62
C SER A 197 -12.28 -3.81 -3.08
N LEU A 198 -11.64 -4.00 -1.92
CA LEU A 198 -11.52 -5.33 -1.27
C LEU A 198 -12.89 -5.92 -0.88
N LEU A 199 -13.81 -5.07 -0.42
CA LEU A 199 -15.19 -5.44 -0.08
C LEU A 199 -16.09 -5.61 -1.32
N LYS A 200 -15.58 -5.36 -2.53
CA LYS A 200 -16.34 -5.37 -3.79
C LYS A 200 -17.56 -4.45 -3.79
N ILE A 201 -17.51 -3.36 -3.03
CA ILE A 201 -18.58 -2.35 -2.99
C ILE A 201 -18.41 -1.37 -4.15
N ARG A 202 -17.18 -0.89 -4.34
CA ARG A 202 -16.80 -0.03 -5.45
C ARG A 202 -15.33 -0.21 -5.75
N GLU A 203 -15.00 -0.46 -7.00
CA GLU A 203 -13.62 -0.58 -7.43
C GLU A 203 -12.97 0.80 -7.61
N PHE A 204 -11.84 0.96 -6.94
CA PHE A 204 -10.92 2.09 -7.07
C PHE A 204 -9.59 1.57 -7.61
N LYS A 205 -9.09 2.20 -8.68
CA LYS A 205 -7.73 1.97 -9.19
C LYS A 205 -6.74 2.60 -8.23
N SER A 206 -6.22 1.81 -7.30
CA SER A 206 -5.43 2.29 -6.16
C SER A 206 -4.16 3.02 -6.60
N ILE A 207 -3.52 2.56 -7.69
CA ILE A 207 -2.32 3.19 -8.26
C ILE A 207 -2.63 4.60 -8.80
N ASP A 208 -3.79 4.76 -9.46
CA ASP A 208 -4.23 6.06 -9.99
C ASP A 208 -4.57 7.07 -8.89
N MET A 209 -4.75 6.63 -7.64
CA MET A 209 -4.99 7.52 -6.52
C MET A 209 -3.70 8.01 -5.84
N LEU A 210 -2.56 7.33 -6.07
CA LEU A 210 -1.29 7.67 -5.42
C LEU A 210 -0.81 9.11 -5.66
N PRO A 211 -1.05 9.78 -6.81
CA PRO A 211 -0.67 11.17 -6.98
C PRO A 211 -1.29 12.12 -5.94
N ALA A 212 -2.39 11.73 -5.28
CA ALA A 212 -2.94 12.50 -4.16
C ALA A 212 -1.96 12.63 -3.00
N LEU A 213 -1.11 11.63 -2.74
CA LEU A 213 -0.07 11.69 -1.71
C LEU A 213 1.06 12.66 -2.06
N LEU A 214 1.24 13.01 -3.34
CA LEU A 214 2.27 13.97 -3.74
C LEU A 214 1.86 15.41 -3.46
N VAL A 215 0.56 15.73 -3.39
CA VAL A 215 0.08 17.10 -3.22
C VAL A 215 0.49 17.69 -1.86
N PRO A 216 0.29 17.02 -0.70
CA PRO A 216 0.79 17.53 0.58
C PRO A 216 2.31 17.64 0.59
N LEU A 217 3.01 16.66 0.00
CA LEU A 217 4.47 16.67 -0.09
C LEU A 217 4.98 17.93 -0.83
N LEU A 218 4.43 18.23 -2.00
CA LEU A 218 4.80 19.40 -2.80
C LEU A 218 4.43 20.72 -2.10
N PHE A 219 3.28 20.76 -1.41
CA PHE A 219 2.87 21.93 -0.64
C PHE A 219 3.87 22.28 0.46
N PHE A 220 4.30 21.29 1.26
CA PHE A 220 5.29 21.51 2.32
C PHE A 220 6.69 21.79 1.78
N ILE A 221 7.08 21.22 0.63
CA ILE A 221 8.32 21.60 -0.06
C ILE A 221 8.28 23.09 -0.43
N GLY A 222 7.18 23.57 -1.00
CA GLY A 222 7.00 24.98 -1.32
C GLY A 222 7.13 25.87 -0.09
N LEU A 223 6.46 25.51 1.01
CA LEU A 223 6.54 26.21 2.29
C LEU A 223 7.96 26.24 2.90
N ALA A 224 8.80 25.26 2.62
CA ALA A 224 10.16 25.21 3.13
C ALA A 224 11.16 26.07 2.32
N ILE A 225 10.79 26.49 1.11
CA ILE A 225 11.62 27.32 0.22
C ILE A 225 11.38 28.81 0.45
N PHE A 226 10.21 29.19 0.96
CA PHE A 226 9.83 30.56 1.31
C PHE A 226 10.03 30.85 2.80
#